data_AF-A0A151X9Y3-F1
#
_entry.id   AF-A0A151X9Y3-F1
#
_cell.length_a   1.000
_cell.length_b   1.000
_cell.length_c   1.000
_cell.angle_alpha   90.00
_cell.angle_beta   90.00
_cell.angle_gamma   90.00
#
_symmetry.space_group_name_H-M   'P 1'
#
loop_
_entity.id
_entity.type
_entity.pdbx_description
1 polymer ?
#
loop_
_entity_poly.entity_id
_entity_poly.type
_entity_poly.pdbx_seq_one_letter_code
_entity_poly.pdbx_strand_id
1 'polypeptide(L)' 'FLWGYVKDAVYSEALTTRLNMMERIRRACEAITPLMLGNVQRNFRHRLLLYLENNGAHFEHLLHAERADNNAILP' A
#
# COMPACT_ATOMS: atom_id res chain seq x y z
N PHE A 1 1.85 0.17 0.63
CA PHE A 1 0.39 0.11 0.42
C PHE A 1 -0.09 -1.34 0.38
N LEU A 2 0.12 -2.10 -0.71
CA LEU A 2 -0.42 -3.46 -0.83
C LEU A 2 0.02 -4.43 0.28
N TRP A 3 1.32 -4.46 0.59
CA TRP A 3 1.81 -5.29 1.70
C TRP A 3 1.24 -4.86 3.05
N GLY A 4 0.97 -3.57 3.25
CA GLY A 4 0.28 -3.07 4.44
C GLY A 4 -1.12 -3.67 4.55
N TYR A 5 -1.92 -3.52 3.49
CA TYR A 5 -3.26 -4.11 3.40
C TYR A 5 -3.27 -5.63 3.66
N VAL A 6 -2.39 -6.39 3.00
CA VAL A 6 -2.33 -7.85 3.16
C VAL A 6 -1.99 -8.20 4.61
N LYS A 7 -1.05 -7.47 5.22
CA LYS A 7 -0.67 -7.69 6.61
C LYS A 7 -1.81 -7.34 7.55
N ASP A 8 -2.48 -6.21 7.37
CA ASP A 8 -3.60 -5.82 8.21
C ASP A 8 -4.75 -6.85 8.14
N ALA A 9 -5.03 -7.39 6.95
CA ALA A 9 -6.01 -8.46 6.76
C ALA A 9 -5.57 -9.81 7.38
N VAL A 10 -4.29 -10.19 7.23
CA VAL A 10 -3.75 -11.48 7.71
C VAL A 10 -3.50 -11.47 9.21
N TYR A 11 -3.37 -10.31 9.85
CA TYR A 11 -3.06 -10.16 11.28
C TYR A 11 -4.16 -9.41 12.06
N SER A 12 -5.33 -9.19 11.46
CA SER A 12 -6.52 -8.57 12.12
C SER A 12 -6.95 -9.28 13.40
N GLU A 13 -6.87 -10.61 13.40
CA GLU A 13 -7.12 -11.50 14.53
C GLU A 13 -5.81 -12.14 15.03
N ALA A 14 -5.83 -12.60 16.28
CA ALA A 14 -4.71 -13.29 16.91
C ALA A 14 -4.17 -14.45 16.06
N LEU A 15 -2.88 -14.70 16.18
CA LEU A 15 -2.22 -15.81 15.52
C LEU A 15 -2.74 -17.13 16.10
N THR A 16 -3.19 -18.03 15.22
CA THR A 16 -3.73 -19.33 15.62
C THR A 16 -2.86 -20.46 15.07
N THR A 17 -3.36 -21.25 14.12
CA THR A 17 -2.66 -22.39 13.53
C THR A 17 -2.09 -22.04 12.15
N ARG A 18 -1.07 -22.80 11.72
CA ARG A 18 -0.49 -22.65 10.38
C ARG A 18 -1.55 -22.73 9.26
N LEU A 19 -2.50 -23.66 9.36
CA LEU A 19 -3.55 -23.84 8.35
C LEU A 19 -4.48 -22.62 8.28
N ASN A 20 -4.90 -22.09 9.43
CA ASN A 20 -5.70 -20.88 9.48
C ASN A 20 -4.94 -19.66 8.91
N MET A 21 -3.65 -19.53 9.22
CA MET A 21 -2.82 -18.46 8.67
C MET A 21 -2.67 -18.57 7.14
N MET A 22 -2.49 -19.77 6.59
CA MET A 22 -2.47 -19.99 5.14
C MET A 22 -3.80 -19.60 4.49
N GLU A 23 -4.93 -19.93 5.12
CA GLU A 23 -6.26 -19.57 4.63
C GLU A 23 -6.49 -18.06 4.66
N ARG A 24 -6.07 -17.38 5.73
CA ARG A 24 -6.15 -15.91 5.84
C ARG A 24 -5.35 -15.22 4.74
N ILE A 25 -4.16 -15.72 4.41
CA ILE A 25 -3.35 -15.21 3.30
C ILE A 25 -4.09 -15.38 1.96
N ARG A 26 -4.67 -16.57 1.72
CA ARG A 26 -5.45 -16.81 0.48
C ARG A 26 -6.62 -15.84 0.36
N ARG A 27 -7.42 -15.70 1.41
CA ARG A 27 -8.56 -14.76 1.44
C ARG A 27 -8.13 -13.31 1.25
N ALA A 28 -7.04 -12.90 1.90
CA ALA A 28 -6.50 -11.55 1.73
C ALA A 28 -6.08 -11.28 0.28
N CYS A 29 -5.48 -12.28 -0.40
CA CYS A 29 -5.14 -12.19 -1.82
C CYS A 29 -6.36 -12.19 -2.74
N GLU A 30 -7.36 -13.03 -2.47
CA GLU A 30 -8.63 -13.08 -3.23
C GLU A 30 -9.42 -11.78 -3.15
N ALA A 31 -9.35 -11.09 -2.00
CA ALA A 31 -9.99 -9.79 -1.79
C ALA A 31 -9.28 -8.63 -2.53
N ILE A 32 -8.12 -8.84 -3.16
CA ILE A 32 -7.42 -7.80 -3.92
C ILE A 32 -8.19 -7.51 -5.20
N THR A 33 -8.70 -6.29 -5.31
CA THR A 33 -9.45 -5.86 -6.50
C THR A 33 -8.53 -5.31 -7.61
N PRO A 34 -8.98 -5.30 -8.88
CA PRO A 34 -8.25 -4.64 -9.96
C PRO A 34 -7.97 -3.15 -9.67
N LEU A 35 -8.88 -2.46 -8.97
CA LEU A 35 -8.70 -1.08 -8.56
C LEU A 35 -7.51 -0.92 -7.60
N MET A 36 -7.35 -1.83 -6.63
CA MET A 36 -6.20 -1.83 -5.72
C MET A 36 -4.90 -2.05 -6.46
N LEU A 37 -4.86 -2.96 -7.44
CA LEU A 37 -3.68 -3.15 -8.29
C LEU A 37 -3.37 -1.91 -9.13
N GLY A 38 -4.40 -1.25 -9.68
CA GLY A 38 -4.25 0.04 -10.36
C GLY A 38 -3.67 1.12 -9.44
N ASN A 39 -4.11 1.18 -8.18
CA ASN A 39 -3.53 2.08 -7.17
C ASN A 39 -2.06 1.75 -6.89
N VAL A 40 -1.68 0.47 -6.80
CA VAL A 40 -0.28 0.06 -6.61
C VAL A 40 0.60 0.53 -7.75
N GLN A 41 0.16 0.33 -9.00
CA GLN A 41 0.90 0.77 -10.18
C GLN A 41 1.07 2.29 -10.21
N ARG A 42 0.00 3.05 -9.91
CA ARG A 42 0.07 4.52 -9.81
C ARG A 42 1.06 4.98 -8.75
N ASN A 43 0.96 4.43 -7.53
CA ASN A 43 1.86 4.77 -6.42
C ASN A 43 3.31 4.43 -6.73
N PHE A 44 3.57 3.29 -7.40
CA PHE A 44 4.92 2.92 -7.80
C PHE A 44 5.50 3.92 -8.82
N ARG A 45 4.73 4.26 -9.86
CA ARG A 45 5.16 5.24 -10.87
C ARG A 45 5.43 6.60 -10.26
N HIS A 46 4.55 7.06 -9.38
CA HIS A 46 4.69 8.32 -8.67
C HIS A 46 5.98 8.37 -7.84
N ARG A 47 6.29 7.31 -7.09
CA ARG A 47 7.56 7.20 -6.35
C ARG A 47 8.80 7.24 -7.25
N LEU A 48 8.73 6.62 -8.44
CA LEU A 48 9.81 6.70 -9.41
C LEU A 48 10.00 8.12 -9.95
N LEU A 49 8.91 8.85 -10.21
CA LEU A 49 8.99 10.24 -10.63
C LEU A 49 9.64 11.11 -9.55
N LEU A 50 9.20 10.98 -8.30
CA LEU A 50 9.82 11.69 -7.17
C LEU A 50 11.30 11.35 -7.00
N TYR A 51 11.68 10.09 -7.18
CA TYR A 51 13.09 9.69 -7.15
C TYR A 51 13.91 10.39 -8.25
N LEU A 52 13.37 10.47 -9.48
CA LEU A 52 14.02 11.15 -10.60
C LEU A 52 14.12 12.66 -10.37
N GLU A 53 13.05 13.30 -9.92
CA GLU A 53 13.01 14.73 -9.59
C GLU A 53 13.98 15.10 -8.47
N ASN A 54 14.13 14.19 -7.50
CA ASN A 54 15.07 14.36 -6.39
C ASN A 54 16.49 13.85 -6.72
N ASN A 55 16.83 13.70 -8.01
CA ASN A 55 18.16 13.31 -8.48
C ASN A 55 18.70 12.01 -7.85
N GLY A 56 17.79 11.09 -7.52
CA GLY A 56 18.07 9.81 -6.88
C GLY A 56 18.30 9.86 -5.37
N ALA A 57 18.10 11.01 -4.71
CA ALA A 57 18.17 11.11 -3.25
C ALA A 57 16.88 10.63 -2.56
N HIS A 58 16.93 10.46 -1.24
CA HIS A 58 15.76 10.09 -0.43
C HIS A 58 14.60 11.09 -0.56
N PHE A 59 13.43 10.59 -0.92
CA PHE A 59 12.26 11.38 -1.31
C PHE A 59 11.04 11.10 -0.41
N GLU A 60 11.20 10.35 0.69
CA GLU A 60 10.13 10.02 1.61
C GLU A 60 9.46 11.27 2.21
N HIS A 61 10.22 12.34 2.42
CA HIS A 61 9.70 13.62 2.88
C HIS A 61 8.73 14.26 1.87
N LEU A 62 8.93 14.05 0.56
CA LEU A 62 8.05 14.52 -0.50
C LEU A 62 6.73 13.73 -0.56
N LEU A 63 6.76 12.45 -0.19
CA LEU A 63 5.56 11.60 -0.12
C LEU A 63 4.58 12.03 0.99
N HIS A 64 5.05 12.74 2.02
CA HIS A 64 4.23 13.19 3.14
C HIS A 64 3.58 14.56 2.89
N ALA A 65 4.29 15.47 2.22
CA ALA A 65 3.77 16.79 1.87
C ALA A 65 2.53 16.69 0.97
N GLU A 66 2.57 15.84 -0.05
CA GLU A 66 1.49 15.71 -1.05
C GLU A 66 0.22 15.02 -0.51
N ARG A 67 0.32 14.24 0.59
CA ARG A 67 -0.85 13.67 1.28
C ARG A 67 -1.65 14.72 2.04
N ALA A 68 -1.00 15.76 2.55
CA ALA A 68 -1.68 16.87 3.21
C ALA A 68 -2.49 17.70 2.20
N ASP A 69 -1.94 17.92 1.01
CA ASP A 69 -2.60 18.67 -0.06
C ASP A 69 -3.78 17.90 -0.67
N ASN A 70 -3.65 16.59 -0.90
CA ASN A 70 -4.76 15.77 -1.40
C ASN A 70 -5.90 15.59 -0.38
N ASN A 71 -5.59 15.58 0.93
CA ASN A 71 -6.61 15.52 1.99
C ASN A 71 -7.29 16.87 2.25
N ALA A 72 -6.79 17.97 1.69
CA ALA A 72 -7.43 19.28 1.72
C ALA A 72 -8.44 19.48 0.57
N ILE A 73 -8.51 18.55 -0.39
CA ILE A 73 -9.32 18.67 -1.62
C ILE A 73 -10.57 17.76 -1.61
N LEU A 74 -10.76 16.92 -0.60
CA LEU A 74 -12.00 16.13 -0.40
C LEU A 74 -12.62 16.45 0.97
N PRO A 75 -13.91 16.84 1.03
CA PRO A 75 -14.64 17.03 2.28
C PRO A 75 -14.87 15.70 3.02
#